data_AF-A0A2E2IYV2-F1
#
_entry.id   AF-A0A2E2IYV2-F1
#
_cell.length_a   1.000
_cell.length_b   1.000
_cell.length_c   1.000
_cell.angle_alpha   90.00
_cell.angle_beta   90.00
_cell.angle_gamma   90.00
#
_symmetry.space_group_name_H-M   'P 1'
#
loop_
_entity.id
_entity.type
_entity.pdbx_description
1 polymer ?
#
loop_
_entity_poly.entity_id
_entity_poly.type
_entity_poly.pdbx_seq_one_letter_code
_entity_poly.pdbx_strand_id
1 'polypeptide(L)'
;MKHFIFLGIFSFTILVQAQRSDFSTIDFQNADEIARRYKGEDLSNLPILSLQLTAQLKTDVERFRVIYKWVCENIKGNYHLTTESSYKQRKLRNDSIALFRWHHSFKKEVFTKLLQEKETLCTGYTYLIKEMSNLAGLECEIINGFTEGYHLKKSGKEVPNHSWNAIKLNGKWYLCDATWSSGIIDMNGYNFIFQYDDSFFLMEPSNFAKSHTPIEEKWTLLEAN
;
A
#
# COMPACT_ATOMS: atom_id res chain seq x y z
N MET A 1 33.59 37.65 -39.50
CA MET A 1 32.28 36.99 -39.26
C MET A 1 32.57 35.67 -38.55
N LYS A 2 32.22 35.54 -37.27
CA LYS A 2 32.50 34.33 -36.48
C LYS A 2 31.29 33.40 -36.61
N HIS A 3 31.48 32.24 -37.24
CA HIS A 3 30.46 31.20 -37.34
C HIS A 3 30.37 30.45 -36.01
N PHE A 4 29.21 30.55 -35.35
CA PHE A 4 28.88 29.70 -34.20
C PHE A 4 28.28 28.40 -34.72
N ILE A 5 28.95 27.28 -34.46
CA ILE A 5 28.43 25.93 -34.69
C ILE A 5 27.55 25.60 -33.49
N PHE A 6 26.24 25.48 -33.72
CA PHE A 6 25.30 24.99 -32.72
C PHE A 6 25.37 23.45 -32.70
N LEU A 7 25.99 22.89 -31.67
CA LEU A 7 25.98 21.45 -31.42
C LEU A 7 24.64 21.11 -30.76
N GLY A 8 23.71 20.52 -31.51
CA GLY A 8 22.45 20.03 -30.98
C GLY A 8 22.70 18.82 -30.08
N ILE A 9 22.57 19.00 -28.76
CA ILE A 9 22.55 17.90 -27.80
C ILE A 9 21.18 17.24 -27.90
N PHE A 10 21.10 16.11 -28.61
CA PHE A 10 19.94 15.21 -28.51
C PHE A 10 20.02 14.51 -27.15
N SER A 11 19.27 15.01 -26.17
CA SER A 11 19.04 14.25 -24.94
C SER A 11 18.05 13.13 -25.27
N PHE A 12 18.54 11.90 -25.40
CA PHE A 12 17.69 10.73 -25.26
C PHE A 12 17.24 10.67 -23.80
N THR A 13 16.04 11.15 -23.52
CA THR A 13 15.36 10.82 -22.27
C THR A 13 15.03 9.34 -22.35
N ILE A 14 15.75 8.53 -21.59
CA ILE A 14 15.36 7.16 -21.33
C ILE A 14 13.95 7.25 -20.74
N LEU A 15 12.96 6.74 -21.47
CA LEU A 15 11.61 6.60 -20.97
C LEU A 15 11.69 5.62 -19.81
N VAL A 16 11.74 6.14 -18.58
CA VAL A 16 11.44 5.38 -17.38
C VAL A 16 10.04 4.83 -17.61
N GLN A 17 9.95 3.53 -17.90
CA GLN A 17 8.66 2.85 -18.00
C GLN A 17 8.03 2.91 -16.60
N ALA A 18 7.19 3.91 -16.37
CA ALA A 18 6.43 4.01 -15.15
C ALA A 18 5.55 2.76 -15.08
N GLN A 19 5.58 2.02 -13.98
CA GLN A 19 4.73 0.83 -13.80
C GLN A 19 3.25 1.12 -14.08
N ARG A 20 2.75 2.30 -13.67
CA ARG A 20 1.41 2.76 -14.02
C ARG A 20 1.20 3.03 -15.52
N SER A 21 2.24 3.41 -16.26
CA SER A 21 2.16 3.65 -17.70
C SER A 21 1.91 2.40 -18.53
N ASP A 22 2.16 1.20 -17.96
CA ASP A 22 1.76 -0.08 -18.54
C ASP A 22 0.24 -0.16 -18.77
N PHE A 23 -0.52 0.68 -18.06
CA PHE A 23 -1.98 0.80 -18.16
C PHE A 23 -2.45 2.19 -18.61
N SER A 24 -1.61 2.92 -19.33
CA SER A 24 -1.91 4.30 -19.80
C SER A 24 -3.15 4.41 -20.70
N THR A 25 -3.60 3.30 -21.30
CA THR A 25 -4.80 3.22 -22.14
C THR A 25 -6.06 2.80 -21.37
N ILE A 26 -5.94 2.44 -20.10
CA ILE A 26 -7.07 2.03 -19.25
C ILE A 26 -7.61 3.26 -18.53
N ASP A 27 -8.92 3.49 -18.70
CA ASP A 27 -9.66 4.46 -17.91
C ASP A 27 -10.22 3.80 -16.66
N PHE A 28 -9.79 4.29 -15.48
CA PHE A 28 -10.22 3.77 -14.19
C PHE A 28 -11.57 4.32 -13.71
N GLN A 29 -12.22 5.22 -14.46
CA GLN A 29 -13.48 5.83 -14.04
C GLN A 29 -14.55 4.80 -13.66
N ASN A 30 -14.73 3.75 -14.46
CA ASN A 30 -15.71 2.71 -14.17
C ASN A 30 -15.40 1.96 -12.86
N ALA A 31 -14.15 1.59 -12.63
CA ALA A 31 -13.71 0.96 -11.38
C ALA A 31 -13.92 1.88 -10.17
N ASP A 32 -13.59 3.17 -10.30
CA ASP A 32 -13.75 4.17 -9.24
C ASP A 32 -15.23 4.46 -8.94
N GLU A 33 -16.11 4.44 -9.94
CA GLU A 33 -17.56 4.56 -9.76
C GLU A 33 -18.16 3.36 -9.02
N ILE A 34 -17.69 2.15 -9.31
CA ILE A 34 -18.11 0.96 -8.57
C ILE A 34 -17.64 1.05 -7.11
N ALA A 35 -16.39 1.43 -6.86
CA ALA A 35 -15.88 1.61 -5.49
C ALA A 35 -16.74 2.61 -4.71
N ARG A 36 -17.14 3.72 -5.35
CA ARG A 36 -18.03 4.72 -4.75
C ARG A 36 -19.44 4.18 -4.48
N ARG A 37 -19.98 3.35 -5.37
CA ARG A 37 -21.32 2.75 -5.23
C ARG A 37 -21.42 1.87 -3.99
N TYR A 38 -20.36 1.11 -3.69
CA TYR A 38 -20.28 0.25 -2.51
C TYR A 38 -19.66 0.94 -1.29
N LYS A 39 -19.54 2.27 -1.30
CA LYS A 39 -19.00 3.01 -0.16
C LYS A 39 -19.87 2.76 1.08
N GLY A 40 -19.23 2.41 2.18
CA GLY A 40 -19.87 2.14 3.46
C GLY A 40 -20.24 0.68 3.70
N GLU A 41 -20.09 -0.21 2.72
CA GLU A 41 -20.32 -1.66 2.91
C GLU A 41 -19.47 -2.23 4.05
N ASP A 42 -20.03 -3.17 4.79
CA ASP A 42 -19.33 -3.77 5.93
C ASP A 42 -18.34 -4.87 5.49
N LEU A 43 -17.52 -5.33 6.44
CA LEU A 43 -16.50 -6.36 6.22
C LEU A 43 -16.98 -7.75 6.68
N SER A 44 -18.28 -7.95 6.92
CA SER A 44 -18.80 -9.21 7.47
C SER A 44 -18.69 -10.37 6.47
N ASN A 45 -18.71 -10.07 5.17
CA ASN A 45 -18.60 -11.06 4.10
C ASN A 45 -17.70 -10.57 2.96
N LEU A 46 -16.38 -10.63 3.20
CA LEU A 46 -15.36 -10.26 2.22
C LEU A 46 -15.52 -10.96 0.85
N PRO A 47 -15.81 -12.28 0.76
CA PRO A 47 -16.05 -12.93 -0.53
C PRO A 47 -17.14 -12.27 -1.38
N ILE A 48 -18.28 -11.92 -0.77
CA ILE A 48 -19.38 -11.26 -1.48
C ILE A 48 -18.99 -9.84 -1.89
N LEU A 49 -18.37 -9.07 -1.00
CA LEU A 49 -17.91 -7.72 -1.32
C LEU A 49 -16.87 -7.72 -2.46
N SER A 50 -15.87 -8.60 -2.41
CA SER A 50 -14.88 -8.76 -3.48
C SER A 50 -15.53 -9.12 -4.82
N LEU A 51 -16.51 -10.03 -4.83
CA LEU A 51 -17.25 -10.38 -6.03
C LEU A 51 -18.03 -9.19 -6.57
N GLN A 52 -18.78 -8.50 -5.71
CA GLN A 52 -19.61 -7.34 -6.05
C GLN A 52 -18.81 -6.18 -6.64
N LEU A 53 -17.62 -5.92 -6.09
CA LEU A 53 -16.72 -4.88 -6.59
C LEU A 53 -16.15 -5.26 -7.98
N THR A 54 -15.81 -6.53 -8.19
CA THR A 54 -14.98 -6.91 -9.35
C THR A 54 -15.74 -7.53 -10.53
N ALA A 55 -16.98 -8.01 -10.34
CA ALA A 55 -17.69 -8.82 -11.34
C ALA A 55 -17.98 -8.11 -12.68
N GLN A 56 -18.08 -6.78 -12.69
CA GLN A 56 -18.40 -6.00 -13.90
C GLN A 56 -17.15 -5.49 -14.63
N LEU A 57 -15.96 -5.74 -14.09
CA LEU A 57 -14.69 -5.21 -14.61
C LEU A 57 -13.97 -6.27 -15.42
N LYS A 58 -13.40 -5.86 -16.55
CA LYS A 58 -12.88 -6.77 -17.57
C LYS A 58 -11.41 -7.10 -17.38
N THR A 59 -10.63 -6.12 -16.94
CA THR A 59 -9.18 -6.29 -16.78
C THR A 59 -8.80 -6.50 -15.32
N ASP A 60 -7.72 -7.25 -15.09
CA ASP A 60 -7.19 -7.48 -13.74
C ASP A 60 -6.80 -6.18 -13.04
N VAL A 61 -6.28 -5.20 -13.78
CA VAL A 61 -5.91 -3.89 -13.23
C VAL A 61 -7.13 -3.08 -12.78
N GLU A 62 -8.25 -3.12 -13.52
CA GLU A 62 -9.50 -2.50 -13.08
C GLU A 62 -10.07 -3.22 -11.84
N ARG A 63 -10.03 -4.56 -11.83
CA ARG A 63 -10.49 -5.37 -10.68
C ARG A 63 -9.65 -5.09 -9.43
N PHE A 64 -8.33 -4.91 -9.59
CA PHE A 64 -7.48 -4.48 -8.50
C PHE A 64 -7.76 -3.02 -8.09
N ARG A 65 -7.95 -2.12 -9.06
CA ARG A 65 -8.24 -0.70 -8.85
C ARG A 65 -9.45 -0.51 -7.94
N VAL A 66 -10.56 -1.18 -8.24
CA VAL A 66 -11.80 -1.04 -7.45
C VAL A 66 -11.60 -1.51 -6.00
N ILE A 67 -10.89 -2.62 -5.78
CA ILE A 67 -10.57 -3.13 -4.44
C ILE A 67 -9.72 -2.11 -3.69
N TYR A 68 -8.63 -1.67 -4.31
CA TYR A 68 -7.68 -0.73 -3.72
C TYR A 68 -8.36 0.58 -3.33
N LYS A 69 -9.11 1.16 -4.28
CA LYS A 69 -9.84 2.41 -4.09
C LYS A 69 -10.89 2.29 -3.00
N TRP A 70 -11.67 1.20 -3.01
CA TRP A 70 -12.67 0.95 -1.98
C TRP A 70 -12.03 0.86 -0.59
N VAL A 71 -10.96 0.09 -0.43
CA VAL A 71 -10.26 -0.02 0.87
C VAL A 71 -9.78 1.35 1.33
N CYS A 72 -9.15 2.14 0.44
CA CYS A 72 -8.59 3.44 0.81
C CYS A 72 -9.63 4.49 1.21
N GLU A 73 -10.86 4.38 0.70
CA GLU A 73 -11.93 5.34 0.97
C GLU A 73 -12.92 4.91 2.06
N ASN A 74 -12.78 3.68 2.58
CA ASN A 74 -13.71 3.10 3.54
C ASN A 74 -13.07 2.68 4.86
N ILE A 75 -11.75 2.49 4.87
CA ILE A 75 -11.01 2.07 6.05
C ILE A 75 -10.21 3.27 6.57
N LYS A 76 -10.26 3.52 7.88
CA LYS A 76 -9.53 4.61 8.53
C LYS A 76 -8.21 4.11 9.10
N GLY A 77 -7.18 4.94 8.98
CA GLY A 77 -5.94 4.74 9.73
C GLY A 77 -6.18 5.04 11.22
N ASN A 78 -5.73 4.15 12.10
CA ASN A 78 -5.80 4.34 13.54
C ASN A 78 -4.42 4.73 14.09
N TYR A 79 -4.27 6.00 14.44
CA TYR A 79 -3.02 6.54 14.97
C TYR A 79 -2.63 5.92 16.31
N HIS A 80 -3.61 5.60 17.17
CA HIS A 80 -3.34 5.00 18.48
C HIS A 80 -2.75 3.59 18.34
N LEU A 81 -3.36 2.73 17.52
CA LEU A 81 -2.83 1.39 17.21
C LEU A 81 -1.42 1.49 16.61
N THR A 82 -1.18 2.45 15.72
CA THR A 82 0.13 2.67 15.10
C THR A 82 1.19 3.03 16.14
N THR A 83 0.89 4.01 17.00
CA THR A 83 1.83 4.47 18.04
C THR A 83 2.05 3.44 19.14
N GLU A 84 1.01 2.72 19.57
CA GLU A 84 1.15 1.59 20.50
C GLU A 84 2.06 0.52 19.92
N SER A 85 1.83 0.14 18.65
CA SER A 85 2.61 -0.89 17.98
C SER A 85 4.09 -0.53 17.95
N SER A 86 4.42 0.68 17.50
CA SER A 86 5.81 1.15 17.47
C SER A 86 6.44 1.19 18.88
N TYR A 87 5.69 1.63 19.89
CA TYR A 87 6.18 1.67 21.27
C TYR A 87 6.47 0.27 21.82
N LYS A 88 5.51 -0.66 21.67
CA LYS A 88 5.61 -2.04 22.20
C LYS A 88 6.70 -2.83 21.52
N GLN A 89 6.82 -2.74 20.20
CA GLN A 89 7.91 -3.36 19.44
C GLN A 89 9.28 -2.88 19.95
N ARG A 90 9.47 -1.57 20.11
CA ARG A 90 10.72 -1.02 20.65
C ARG A 90 10.99 -1.47 22.09
N LYS A 91 9.97 -1.49 22.94
CA LYS A 91 10.08 -1.87 24.36
C LYS A 91 10.45 -3.34 24.53
N LEU A 92 9.84 -4.23 23.75
CA LEU A 92 9.98 -5.69 23.88
C LEU A 92 11.01 -6.29 22.91
N ARG A 93 11.73 -5.50 22.11
CA ARG A 93 12.68 -5.97 21.09
C ARG A 93 13.74 -6.98 21.56
N ASN A 94 14.08 -6.97 22.85
CA ASN A 94 15.08 -7.87 23.45
C ASN A 94 14.44 -9.09 24.14
N ASP A 95 13.11 -9.20 24.18
CA ASP A 95 12.36 -10.31 24.76
C ASP A 95 11.42 -10.89 23.69
N SER A 96 11.93 -11.84 22.92
CA SER A 96 11.22 -12.43 21.79
C SER A 96 9.93 -13.15 22.19
N ILE A 97 9.89 -13.74 23.40
CA ILE A 97 8.72 -14.47 23.90
C ILE A 97 7.61 -13.48 24.28
N ALA A 98 7.96 -12.43 25.03
CA ALA A 98 6.99 -11.39 25.38
C ALA A 98 6.49 -10.65 24.13
N LEU A 99 7.39 -10.34 23.20
CA LEU A 99 7.04 -9.70 21.92
C LEU A 99 6.09 -10.56 21.10
N PHE A 100 6.37 -11.87 20.96
CA PHE A 100 5.50 -12.81 20.26
C PHE A 100 4.10 -12.88 20.88
N ARG A 101 4.01 -13.00 22.21
CA ARG A 101 2.72 -13.03 22.93
C ARG A 101 1.92 -11.75 22.73
N TRP A 102 2.59 -10.59 22.83
CA TRP A 102 1.95 -9.30 22.61
C TRP A 102 1.50 -9.14 21.16
N HIS A 103 2.31 -9.53 20.16
CA HIS A 103 1.89 -9.50 18.75
C HIS A 103 0.66 -10.35 18.50
N HIS A 104 0.55 -11.53 19.12
CA HIS A 104 -0.63 -12.38 18.98
C HIS A 104 -1.89 -11.70 19.53
N SER A 105 -1.82 -11.08 20.72
CA SER A 105 -2.97 -10.34 21.27
C SER A 105 -3.29 -9.08 20.49
N PHE A 106 -2.26 -8.33 20.09
CA PHE A 106 -2.41 -7.07 19.35
C PHE A 106 -3.01 -7.31 17.97
N LYS A 107 -2.61 -8.38 17.28
CA LYS A 107 -3.22 -8.78 16.00
C LYS A 107 -4.73 -8.98 16.16
N LYS A 108 -5.18 -9.65 17.23
CA LYS A 108 -6.61 -9.85 17.50
C LYS A 108 -7.34 -8.53 17.69
N GLU A 109 -6.76 -7.58 18.44
CA GLU A 109 -7.32 -6.24 18.63
C GLU A 109 -7.45 -5.49 17.30
N VAL A 110 -6.37 -5.45 16.50
CA VAL A 110 -6.34 -4.79 15.19
C VAL A 110 -7.46 -5.31 14.28
N PHE A 111 -7.62 -6.64 14.17
CA PHE A 111 -8.68 -7.22 13.34
C PHE A 111 -10.08 -7.03 13.92
N THR A 112 -10.22 -6.98 15.25
CA THR A 112 -11.51 -6.66 15.89
C THR A 112 -11.93 -5.23 15.55
N LYS A 113 -11.03 -4.26 15.71
CA LYS A 113 -11.29 -2.87 15.33
C LYS A 113 -11.52 -2.69 13.84
N LEU A 114 -10.78 -3.42 13.00
CA LEU A 114 -10.99 -3.38 11.56
C LEU A 114 -12.42 -3.82 11.21
N LEU A 115 -12.87 -4.95 11.75
CA LEU A 115 -14.21 -5.48 11.45
C LEU A 115 -15.34 -4.62 12.03
N GLN A 116 -15.17 -4.12 13.26
CA GLN A 116 -16.25 -3.43 13.99
C GLN A 116 -16.30 -1.92 13.73
N GLU A 117 -15.14 -1.29 13.57
CA GLU A 117 -14.99 0.17 13.51
C GLU A 117 -14.46 0.65 12.16
N LYS A 118 -14.03 -0.27 11.28
CA LYS A 118 -13.31 0.03 10.02
C LYS A 118 -12.06 0.88 10.25
N GLU A 119 -11.36 0.59 11.35
CA GLU A 119 -10.12 1.27 11.71
C GLU A 119 -8.97 0.28 11.85
N THR A 120 -7.79 0.64 11.34
CA THR A 120 -6.61 -0.23 11.38
C THR A 120 -5.30 0.53 11.25
N LEU A 121 -4.16 -0.14 11.47
CA LEU A 121 -2.85 0.25 10.94
C LEU A 121 -2.52 -0.52 9.64
N CYS A 122 -1.29 -0.34 9.13
CA CYS A 122 -0.80 -0.97 7.90
C CYS A 122 -1.06 -2.48 7.79
N THR A 123 -1.00 -3.23 8.89
CA THR A 123 -1.30 -4.67 8.92
C THR A 123 -2.71 -5.01 8.43
N GLY A 124 -3.74 -4.26 8.83
CA GLY A 124 -5.11 -4.55 8.38
C GLY A 124 -5.39 -4.06 6.97
N TYR A 125 -4.78 -2.94 6.54
CA TYR A 125 -4.84 -2.49 5.15
C TYR A 125 -4.26 -3.56 4.22
N THR A 126 -3.03 -3.99 4.50
CA THR A 126 -2.34 -4.97 3.66
C THR A 126 -3.03 -6.32 3.62
N TYR A 127 -3.65 -6.72 4.75
CA TYR A 127 -4.50 -7.89 4.81
C TYR A 127 -5.74 -7.76 3.90
N LEU A 128 -6.50 -6.66 3.99
CA LEU A 128 -7.69 -6.48 3.15
C LEU A 128 -7.34 -6.48 1.66
N ILE A 129 -6.28 -5.76 1.27
CA ILE A 129 -5.82 -5.75 -0.12
C ILE A 129 -5.46 -7.16 -0.58
N LYS A 130 -4.68 -7.92 0.19
CA LYS A 130 -4.28 -9.29 -0.17
C LYS A 130 -5.49 -10.22 -0.25
N GLU A 131 -6.32 -10.28 0.77
CA GLU A 131 -7.46 -11.20 0.83
C GLU A 131 -8.50 -10.89 -0.25
N MET A 132 -8.86 -9.61 -0.41
CA MET A 132 -9.86 -9.23 -1.42
C MET A 132 -9.34 -9.46 -2.85
N SER A 133 -8.04 -9.24 -3.09
CA SER A 133 -7.40 -9.53 -4.37
C SER A 133 -7.36 -11.04 -4.65
N ASN A 134 -6.98 -11.85 -3.65
CA ASN A 134 -6.97 -13.30 -3.77
C ASN A 134 -8.38 -13.86 -4.06
N LEU A 135 -9.41 -13.32 -3.40
CA LEU A 135 -10.82 -13.66 -3.66
C LEU A 135 -11.26 -13.27 -5.08
N ALA A 136 -10.64 -12.25 -5.67
CA ALA A 136 -10.83 -11.88 -7.07
C ALA A 136 -9.96 -12.70 -8.04
N GLY A 137 -9.13 -13.63 -7.54
CA GLY A 137 -8.22 -14.44 -8.36
C GLY A 137 -6.94 -13.71 -8.78
N LEU A 138 -6.56 -12.65 -8.07
CA LEU A 138 -5.36 -11.87 -8.32
C LEU A 138 -4.29 -12.20 -7.28
N GLU A 139 -3.08 -12.57 -7.72
CA GLU A 139 -1.98 -12.87 -6.81
C GLU A 139 -1.48 -11.60 -6.13
N CYS A 140 -1.61 -11.52 -4.80
CA CYS A 140 -1.16 -10.38 -4.01
C CYS A 140 -0.32 -10.83 -2.82
N GLU A 141 0.79 -10.14 -2.57
CA GLU A 141 1.69 -10.39 -1.45
C GLU A 141 1.77 -9.22 -0.47
N ILE A 142 1.95 -9.54 0.81
CA ILE A 142 2.22 -8.55 1.85
C ILE A 142 3.74 -8.44 1.98
N ILE A 143 4.23 -7.22 1.84
CA ILE A 143 5.65 -6.91 1.94
C ILE A 143 5.88 -6.21 3.27
N ASN A 144 6.77 -6.76 4.09
CA ASN A 144 7.19 -6.13 5.34
C ASN A 144 8.50 -5.38 5.11
N GLY A 145 8.63 -4.22 5.73
CA GLY A 145 9.81 -3.40 5.57
C GLY A 145 9.84 -2.17 6.45
N PHE A 146 10.54 -1.15 5.96
CA PHE A 146 10.87 0.07 6.67
C PHE A 146 10.44 1.28 5.85
N THR A 147 9.97 2.33 6.53
CA THR A 147 9.74 3.64 5.90
C THR A 147 10.56 4.77 6.52
N GLU A 148 11.11 5.66 5.69
CA GLU A 148 11.83 6.86 6.13
C GLU A 148 10.85 7.96 6.58
N GLY A 149 11.10 8.56 7.75
CA GLY A 149 10.20 9.52 8.42
C GLY A 149 10.05 9.22 9.92
N TYR A 150 10.28 7.98 10.34
CA TYR A 150 10.56 7.62 11.73
C TYR A 150 12.07 7.63 11.96
N HIS A 151 12.63 8.81 12.25
CA HIS A 151 14.06 9.00 12.49
C HIS A 151 14.58 8.17 13.66
N LEU A 152 15.03 6.94 13.41
CA LEU A 152 16.04 6.27 14.23
C LEU A 152 17.06 5.66 13.28
N LYS A 153 18.32 6.03 13.51
CA LYS A 153 19.48 5.74 12.66
C LYS A 153 19.67 4.24 12.45
N LYS A 154 19.97 3.87 11.20
CA LYS A 154 20.56 2.61 10.71
C LYS A 154 21.51 1.99 11.73
N SER A 155 20.98 1.17 12.64
CA SER A 155 21.79 0.45 13.63
C SER A 155 21.58 -1.06 13.53
N GLY A 156 21.40 -1.61 12.32
CA GLY A 156 21.48 -3.05 12.03
C GLY A 156 20.60 -3.99 12.87
N LYS A 157 19.64 -3.45 13.62
CA LYS A 157 18.74 -4.13 14.59
C LYS A 157 17.32 -3.56 14.51
N GLU A 158 16.98 -2.98 13.37
CA GLU A 158 15.68 -2.34 13.20
C GLU A 158 14.61 -3.39 12.97
N VAL A 159 13.52 -3.29 13.73
CA VAL A 159 12.33 -4.08 13.53
C VAL A 159 11.52 -3.40 12.42
N PRO A 160 11.05 -4.16 11.40
CA PRO A 160 10.19 -3.62 10.34
C PRO A 160 9.03 -2.83 10.94
N ASN A 161 8.87 -1.58 10.50
CA ASN A 161 7.89 -0.65 11.07
C ASN A 161 6.67 -0.43 10.17
N HIS A 162 6.67 -1.00 8.97
CA HIS A 162 5.61 -0.82 7.99
C HIS A 162 5.41 -2.06 7.12
N SER A 163 4.22 -2.13 6.52
CA SER A 163 3.85 -3.16 5.56
C SER A 163 3.03 -2.56 4.43
N TRP A 164 3.26 -3.03 3.21
CA TRP A 164 2.53 -2.66 2.00
C TRP A 164 2.25 -3.90 1.13
N ASN A 165 1.72 -3.73 -0.08
CA ASN A 165 1.41 -4.87 -0.95
C ASN A 165 2.20 -4.83 -2.27
N ALA A 166 2.49 -6.01 -2.79
CA ALA A 166 2.81 -6.22 -4.19
C ALA A 166 1.65 -6.98 -4.86
N ILE A 167 1.18 -6.52 -6.01
CA ILE A 167 0.12 -7.18 -6.80
C ILE A 167 0.71 -7.65 -8.12
N LYS A 168 0.35 -8.86 -8.56
CA LYS A 168 0.74 -9.36 -9.87
C LYS A 168 -0.38 -9.12 -10.88
N LEU A 169 -0.08 -8.37 -11.93
CA LEU A 169 -1.02 -8.04 -13.01
C LEU A 169 -0.36 -8.37 -14.35
N ASN A 170 -1.05 -9.11 -15.22
CA ASN A 170 -0.50 -9.54 -16.52
C ASN A 170 0.92 -10.17 -16.41
N GLY A 171 1.17 -10.94 -15.33
CA GLY A 171 2.44 -11.62 -15.09
C GLY A 171 3.57 -10.76 -14.49
N LYS A 172 3.37 -9.45 -14.31
CA LYS A 172 4.35 -8.52 -13.72
C LYS A 172 3.92 -8.10 -12.31
N TRP A 173 4.87 -7.90 -11.40
CA TRP A 173 4.62 -7.42 -10.04
C TRP A 173 4.64 -5.88 -9.98
N TYR A 174 3.73 -5.30 -9.19
CA TYR A 174 3.56 -3.86 -9.00
C TYR A 174 3.45 -3.54 -7.52
N LEU A 175 3.99 -2.40 -7.09
CA LEU A 175 3.96 -1.97 -5.69
C LEU A 175 2.77 -1.04 -5.42
N CYS A 176 2.20 -1.17 -4.23
CA CYS A 176 1.19 -0.22 -3.76
C CYS A 176 1.13 -0.13 -2.23
N ASP A 177 0.71 1.03 -1.72
CA ASP A 177 0.48 1.24 -0.28
C ASP A 177 -0.87 1.90 0.00
N ALA A 178 -1.83 1.07 0.41
CA ALA A 178 -3.16 1.55 0.78
C ALA A 178 -3.13 2.42 2.06
N THR A 179 -2.20 2.18 2.98
CA THR A 179 -2.09 2.96 4.23
C THR A 179 -1.82 4.42 3.92
N TRP A 180 -0.82 4.69 3.08
CA TRP A 180 -0.43 6.06 2.70
C TRP A 180 -1.38 6.67 1.66
N SER A 181 -2.06 5.84 0.86
CA SER A 181 -3.11 6.33 -0.05
C SER A 181 -4.40 6.74 0.61
N SER A 182 -4.73 6.23 1.80
CA SER A 182 -6.08 6.39 2.37
C SER A 182 -6.34 7.79 2.92
N GLY A 183 -5.32 8.43 3.48
CA GLY A 183 -5.48 9.72 4.14
C GLY A 183 -4.36 10.06 5.10
N ILE A 184 -4.60 11.13 5.87
CA ILE A 184 -3.64 11.72 6.78
C ILE A 184 -4.18 11.73 8.21
N ILE A 185 -3.28 11.86 9.18
CA ILE A 185 -3.64 12.12 10.59
C ILE A 185 -3.52 13.62 10.84
N ASP A 186 -4.61 14.25 11.27
CA ASP A 186 -4.56 15.60 11.81
C ASP A 186 -3.85 15.57 13.17
N MET A 187 -2.69 16.21 13.25
CA MET A 187 -1.85 16.21 14.45
C MET A 187 -2.43 17.03 15.60
N ASN A 188 -3.43 17.88 15.36
CA ASN A 188 -4.06 18.65 16.43
C ASN A 188 -5.05 17.81 17.23
N GLY A 189 -5.78 16.90 16.56
CA GLY A 189 -6.80 16.04 17.18
C GLY A 189 -6.46 14.55 17.19
N TYR A 190 -5.36 14.14 16.57
CA TYR A 190 -4.99 12.74 16.27
C TYR A 190 -6.09 11.97 15.53
N ASN A 191 -6.92 12.69 14.77
CA ASN A 191 -8.03 12.12 14.01
C ASN A 191 -7.59 11.82 12.58
N PHE A 192 -8.10 10.72 12.04
CA PHE A 192 -7.89 10.37 10.64
C PHE A 192 -8.81 11.16 9.72
N ILE A 193 -8.22 11.72 8.66
CA ILE A 193 -8.93 12.44 7.61
C ILE A 193 -8.71 11.67 6.31
N PHE A 194 -9.80 11.22 5.70
CA PHE A 194 -9.77 10.65 4.36
C PHE A 194 -9.26 11.71 3.38
N GLN A 195 -8.13 11.41 2.74
CA GLN A 195 -7.52 12.24 1.72
C GLN A 195 -6.81 11.32 0.76
N TYR A 196 -7.57 10.80 -0.20
CA TYR A 196 -7.06 9.78 -1.10
C TYR A 196 -5.89 10.31 -1.93
N ASP A 197 -4.74 9.65 -1.83
CA ASP A 197 -3.58 9.89 -2.69
C ASP A 197 -3.40 8.71 -3.65
N ASP A 198 -3.56 9.01 -4.94
CA ASP A 198 -3.47 8.05 -6.02
C ASP A 198 -2.03 7.66 -6.39
N SER A 199 -1.04 8.39 -5.86
CA SER A 199 0.37 8.24 -6.21
C SER A 199 0.96 6.89 -5.78
N PHE A 200 0.46 6.29 -4.68
CA PHE A 200 0.89 4.97 -4.20
C PHE A 200 0.12 3.80 -4.83
N PHE A 201 -0.74 4.05 -5.82
CA PHE A 201 -1.34 2.99 -6.63
C PHE A 201 -0.44 2.64 -7.82
N LEU A 202 0.13 1.42 -7.83
CA LEU A 202 1.07 0.95 -8.86
C LEU A 202 2.26 1.90 -9.05
N MET A 203 2.78 2.40 -7.93
CA MET A 203 3.88 3.36 -7.91
C MET A 203 5.14 2.70 -8.50
N GLU A 204 5.88 3.48 -9.27
CA GLU A 204 7.12 3.03 -9.88
C GLU A 204 8.17 2.63 -8.81
N PRO A 205 8.90 1.52 -8.97
CA PRO A 205 9.81 0.96 -7.97
C PRO A 205 10.88 1.93 -7.46
N SER A 206 11.54 2.68 -8.35
CA SER A 206 12.57 3.65 -7.98
C SER A 206 12.02 4.80 -7.14
N ASN A 207 10.78 5.23 -7.38
CA ASN A 207 10.09 6.21 -6.56
C ASN A 207 9.63 5.62 -5.23
N PHE A 208 9.09 4.39 -5.24
CA PHE A 208 8.66 3.70 -4.03
C PHE A 208 9.85 3.47 -3.08
N ALA A 209 10.99 3.06 -3.63
CA ALA A 209 12.23 2.81 -2.90
C ALA A 209 12.83 4.04 -2.19
N LYS A 210 12.43 5.27 -2.57
CA LYS A 210 12.85 6.50 -1.86
C LYS A 210 12.31 6.57 -0.44
N SER A 211 11.19 5.90 -0.17
CA SER A 211 10.54 5.94 1.14
C SER A 211 10.29 4.57 1.73
N HIS A 212 10.33 3.49 0.94
CA HIS A 212 10.03 2.13 1.37
C HIS A 212 11.20 1.19 1.09
N THR A 213 11.72 0.54 2.13
CA THR A 213 12.78 -0.47 2.01
C THR A 213 12.27 -1.82 2.49
N PRO A 214 12.10 -2.83 1.61
CA PRO A 214 11.62 -4.15 2.02
C PRO A 214 12.68 -4.94 2.80
N ILE A 215 12.25 -5.90 3.61
CA ILE A 215 13.16 -6.87 4.25
C ILE A 215 13.80 -7.77 3.20
N GLU A 216 13.01 -8.29 2.27
CA GLU A 216 13.51 -9.12 1.17
C GLU A 216 13.78 -8.22 -0.03
N GLU A 217 15.05 -8.15 -0.45
CA GLU A 217 15.51 -7.28 -1.54
C GLU A 217 14.76 -7.51 -2.86
N LYS A 218 14.30 -8.74 -3.12
CA LYS A 218 13.50 -9.07 -4.31
C LYS A 218 12.26 -8.19 -4.47
N TRP A 219 11.69 -7.69 -3.35
CA TRP A 219 10.49 -6.86 -3.36
C TRP A 219 10.78 -5.38 -3.59
N THR A 220 12.05 -4.99 -3.80
CA THR A 220 12.36 -3.66 -4.31
C THR A 220 11.80 -3.47 -5.72
N LEU A 221 11.69 -4.57 -6.48
CA LEU A 221 11.32 -4.58 -7.91
C LEU A 221 12.18 -3.66 -8.78
N LEU A 222 13.36 -3.29 -8.30
CA LEU A 222 14.35 -2.57 -9.09
C LEU A 222 14.97 -3.54 -10.08
N GLU A 223 15.21 -3.07 -11.31
CA GLU A 223 15.98 -3.84 -12.28
C GLU A 223 17.41 -4.02 -11.75
N ALA A 224 17.97 -5.22 -11.92
CA ALA A 224 19.37 -5.44 -11.65
C ALA A 224 20.19 -4.64 -12.68
N ASN A 225 20.99 -3.68 -12.21
CA ASN A 225 21.96 -2.95 -13.02
C ASN A 225 23.04 -3.89 -13.58
#